data_AF-A0AAV1S0N0-F1
#
_entry.id   AF-A0AAV1S0N0-F1
#
_cell.length_a   1.000
_cell.length_b   1.000
_cell.length_c   1.000
_cell.angle_alpha   90.00
_cell.angle_beta   90.00
_cell.angle_gamma   90.00
#
_symmetry.space_group_name_H-M   'P 1'
#
loop_
_entity.id
_entity.type
_entity.pdbx_description
1 polymer ?
#
loop_
_entity_poly.entity_id
_entity_poly.type
_entity_poly.pdbx_seq_one_letter_code
_entity_poly.pdbx_strand_id
1 'polypeptide(L)'
;MARTNVELFKEFLEGWLARQEHYLDELLTAKQNSHESRQEDLNDLTTRVLSHYWQYYDEKSLVVQQNIFLAFSPPWLTRLERTFVWVGGFKPGLLFRIVKDSVDDLSEEQSERASTLMRQTKVEERALDEEMARIQESLAAPPLLKLARHVGRLVNGKAVEEEEVLGSLKKGMQAMVDRANLLRTSTVMKVVELLNPVQNVKFLTAVTQLQLRIRSWGLQMDAERSESDGQDSIFGHNRLNPALARNGTTALVSKTNNVKALTIEFLERWLARQEHYLDELLTPKQNSHESGQEDLNDLITRVLSHYRQYYDEKSLVAQQNIFLDFSTPWLTRFECTFVWVGGFKPGLLFRIVKDSVHDLSEEQNERVSRLMRQTKVEERALDEEIARIQESLAAPPLLELARHVGRLVNEETVKEEEEEVLGSLKKGMQAVVDRANLLRTSTLMKVVELLSPVQNVKFLTAVTQLQLRIRSWGLQRDAERRESSSNWSES
;
A
#
# COMPACT_ATOMS: atom_id res chain seq x y z
N MET A 1 -15.27 -20.22 20.46
CA MET A 1 -14.82 -18.84 20.20
C MET A 1 -15.72 -18.25 19.13
N ALA A 2 -16.30 -17.08 19.37
CA ALA A 2 -17.03 -16.34 18.33
C ALA A 2 -16.05 -15.89 17.24
N ARG A 3 -16.41 -16.06 15.96
CA ARG A 3 -15.58 -15.63 14.83
C ARG A 3 -15.49 -14.10 14.79
N THR A 4 -14.31 -13.57 14.48
CA THR A 4 -14.14 -12.11 14.29
C THR A 4 -14.78 -11.68 12.96
N ASN A 5 -15.19 -10.41 12.84
CA ASN A 5 -15.75 -9.89 11.57
C ASN A 5 -14.77 -9.99 10.39
N VAL A 6 -13.46 -10.00 10.67
CA VAL A 6 -12.43 -10.25 9.66
C VAL A 6 -12.43 -11.70 9.18
N GLU A 7 -12.66 -12.67 10.07
CA GLU A 7 -12.78 -14.08 9.71
C GLU A 7 -14.05 -14.33 8.91
N LEU A 8 -15.19 -13.76 9.34
CA LEU A 8 -16.44 -13.84 8.58
C LEU A 8 -16.30 -13.25 7.16
N PHE A 9 -15.61 -12.10 7.03
CA PHE A 9 -15.34 -11.52 5.72
C PHE A 9 -14.42 -12.40 4.87
N LYS A 10 -13.43 -13.07 5.46
CA LYS A 10 -12.56 -14.02 4.73
C LYS A 10 -13.34 -15.21 4.20
N GLU A 11 -14.22 -15.79 5.02
CA GLU A 11 -15.11 -16.89 4.60
C GLU A 11 -16.06 -16.46 3.48
N PHE A 12 -16.66 -15.27 3.61
CA PHE A 12 -17.44 -14.66 2.54
C PHE A 12 -16.61 -14.52 1.25
N LEU A 13 -15.38 -14.00 1.36
CA LEU A 13 -14.50 -13.76 0.23
C LEU A 13 -14.11 -15.07 -0.47
N GLU A 14 -13.84 -16.14 0.27
CA GLU A 14 -13.56 -17.46 -0.29
C GLU A 14 -14.75 -17.98 -1.11
N GLY A 15 -15.96 -17.90 -0.56
CA GLY A 15 -17.17 -18.27 -1.30
C GLY A 15 -17.45 -17.34 -2.48
N TRP A 16 -17.13 -16.05 -2.37
CA TRP A 16 -17.24 -15.07 -3.45
C TRP A 16 -16.28 -15.42 -4.59
N LEU A 17 -15.03 -15.75 -4.29
CA LEU A 17 -14.02 -16.13 -5.29
C LEU A 17 -14.37 -17.41 -6.04
N ALA A 18 -14.93 -18.41 -5.35
CA ALA A 18 -15.42 -19.62 -6.01
C ALA A 18 -16.54 -19.31 -7.02
N ARG A 19 -17.43 -18.35 -6.70
CA ARG A 19 -18.44 -17.86 -7.66
C ARG A 19 -17.82 -17.02 -8.78
N GLN A 20 -16.77 -16.26 -8.49
CA GLN A 20 -16.03 -15.47 -9.48
C GLN A 20 -15.42 -16.36 -10.56
N GLU A 21 -14.89 -17.54 -10.20
CA GLU A 21 -14.42 -18.55 -11.15
C GLU A 21 -15.56 -19.06 -12.05
N HIS A 22 -16.73 -19.34 -11.47
CA HIS A 22 -17.90 -19.74 -12.25
C HIS A 22 -18.36 -18.63 -13.24
N TYR A 23 -18.39 -17.38 -12.79
CA TYR A 23 -18.70 -16.25 -13.68
C TYR A 23 -17.67 -16.08 -14.79
N LEU A 24 -16.39 -16.40 -14.54
CA LEU A 24 -15.38 -16.40 -15.57
C LEU A 24 -15.70 -17.43 -16.67
N ASP A 25 -16.12 -18.64 -16.31
CA ASP A 25 -16.50 -19.67 -17.26
C ASP A 25 -17.73 -19.26 -18.10
N GLU A 26 -18.73 -18.65 -17.47
CA GLU A 26 -19.90 -18.09 -18.17
C GLU A 26 -19.49 -16.99 -19.16
N LEU A 27 -18.63 -16.05 -18.72
CA LEU A 27 -18.11 -14.95 -19.54
C LEU A 27 -17.28 -15.45 -20.73
N LEU A 28 -16.42 -16.45 -20.53
CA LEU A 28 -15.64 -17.08 -21.59
C LEU A 28 -16.53 -17.78 -22.62
N THR A 29 -17.56 -18.49 -22.15
CA THR A 29 -18.54 -19.15 -23.01
C THR A 29 -19.31 -18.12 -23.86
N ALA A 30 -19.81 -17.05 -23.22
CA ALA A 30 -20.50 -15.97 -23.90
C ALA A 30 -19.60 -15.23 -24.89
N LYS A 31 -18.31 -15.06 -24.57
CA LYS A 31 -17.31 -14.45 -25.45
C LYS A 31 -17.06 -15.30 -26.71
N GLN A 32 -17.00 -16.63 -26.56
CA GLN A 32 -16.77 -17.55 -27.68
C GLN A 32 -17.99 -17.67 -28.61
N ASN A 33 -19.20 -17.58 -28.04
CA ASN A 33 -20.48 -17.71 -28.77
C ASN A 33 -21.16 -16.35 -29.00
N SER A 34 -20.39 -15.26 -29.08
CA SER A 34 -20.93 -13.90 -29.12
C SER A 34 -21.82 -13.63 -30.33
N HIS A 35 -21.57 -14.32 -31.46
CA HIS A 35 -22.35 -14.18 -32.69
C HIS A 35 -23.72 -14.87 -32.64
N GLU A 36 -23.88 -15.87 -31.77
CA GLU A 36 -25.10 -16.68 -31.64
C GLU A 36 -25.94 -16.25 -30.42
N SER A 37 -25.33 -15.53 -29.47
CA SER A 37 -25.96 -15.10 -28.23
C SER A 37 -26.93 -13.95 -28.46
N ARG A 38 -28.13 -14.02 -27.84
CA ARG A 38 -29.08 -12.91 -27.87
C ARG A 38 -28.57 -11.76 -27.03
N GLN A 39 -28.88 -10.54 -27.47
CA GLN A 39 -28.41 -9.34 -26.79
C GLN A 39 -28.86 -9.24 -25.34
N GLU A 40 -30.08 -9.70 -25.05
CA GLU A 40 -30.69 -9.77 -23.73
C GLU A 40 -29.93 -10.72 -22.79
N ASP A 41 -29.49 -11.89 -23.29
CA ASP A 41 -28.75 -12.88 -22.51
C ASP A 41 -27.38 -12.33 -22.08
N LEU A 42 -26.69 -11.59 -22.98
CA LEU A 42 -25.41 -10.93 -22.67
C LEU A 42 -25.56 -9.79 -21.65
N ASN A 43 -26.67 -9.05 -21.73
CA ASN A 43 -27.01 -8.00 -20.76
C ASN A 43 -27.29 -8.59 -19.39
N ASP A 44 -28.08 -9.67 -19.31
CA ASP A 44 -28.36 -10.36 -18.05
C ASP A 44 -27.06 -10.85 -17.39
N LEU A 45 -26.18 -11.52 -18.16
CA LEU A 45 -24.87 -11.94 -17.66
C LEU A 45 -24.04 -10.76 -17.15
N THR A 46 -24.00 -9.65 -17.90
CA THR A 46 -23.32 -8.41 -17.48
C THR A 46 -23.87 -7.90 -16.16
N THR A 47 -25.20 -7.83 -15.99
CA THR A 47 -25.85 -7.38 -14.75
C THR A 47 -25.56 -8.32 -13.58
N ARG A 48 -25.58 -9.65 -13.79
CA ARG A 48 -25.25 -10.64 -12.75
C ARG A 48 -23.80 -10.49 -12.28
N VAL A 49 -22.85 -10.36 -13.19
CA VAL A 49 -21.43 -10.16 -12.86
C VAL A 49 -21.20 -8.84 -12.12
N LEU A 50 -21.80 -7.74 -12.57
CA LEU A 50 -21.70 -6.46 -11.86
C LEU A 50 -22.29 -6.53 -10.45
N SER A 51 -23.45 -7.17 -10.31
CA SER A 51 -24.09 -7.38 -9.00
C SER A 51 -23.20 -8.20 -8.06
N HIS A 52 -22.47 -9.18 -8.61
CA HIS A 52 -21.50 -9.96 -7.85
C HIS A 52 -20.32 -9.11 -7.36
N TYR A 53 -19.74 -8.23 -8.19
CA TYR A 53 -18.73 -7.27 -7.76
C TYR A 53 -19.26 -6.28 -6.71
N TRP A 54 -20.50 -5.82 -6.85
CA TRP A 54 -21.13 -4.94 -5.86
C TRP A 54 -21.28 -5.61 -4.50
N GLN A 55 -21.66 -6.89 -4.47
CA GLN A 55 -21.74 -7.68 -3.23
C GLN A 55 -20.40 -7.66 -2.48
N TYR A 56 -19.26 -7.80 -3.18
CA TYR A 56 -17.95 -7.74 -2.55
C TYR A 56 -17.67 -6.37 -1.90
N TYR A 57 -17.99 -5.27 -2.60
CA TYR A 57 -17.75 -3.92 -2.06
C TYR A 57 -18.69 -3.58 -0.90
N ASP A 58 -19.92 -4.08 -0.90
CA ASP A 58 -20.87 -3.90 0.19
C ASP A 58 -20.39 -4.61 1.47
N GLU A 59 -20.09 -5.91 1.38
CA GLU A 59 -19.55 -6.68 2.51
C GLU A 59 -18.20 -6.13 3.00
N LYS A 60 -17.35 -5.68 2.07
CA LYS A 60 -16.09 -5.04 2.42
C LYS A 60 -16.31 -3.72 3.16
N SER A 61 -17.33 -2.95 2.77
CA SER A 61 -17.68 -1.70 3.44
C SER A 61 -18.07 -1.96 4.89
N LEU A 62 -18.84 -3.01 5.17
CA LEU A 62 -19.25 -3.38 6.54
C LEU A 62 -18.05 -3.67 7.45
N VAL A 63 -17.08 -4.46 6.98
CA VAL A 63 -15.88 -4.75 7.79
C VAL A 63 -14.95 -3.53 7.92
N VAL A 64 -14.89 -2.67 6.92
CA VAL A 64 -14.10 -1.43 6.95
C VAL A 64 -14.72 -0.35 7.84
N GLN A 65 -16.05 -0.23 7.90
CA GLN A 65 -16.73 0.76 8.76
C GLN A 65 -16.48 0.49 10.24
N GLN A 66 -16.35 -0.78 10.63
CA GLN A 66 -15.98 -1.15 11.99
C GLN A 66 -14.52 -0.81 12.31
N ASN A 67 -13.66 -0.82 11.29
CA ASN A 67 -12.24 -0.55 11.44
C ASN A 67 -11.63 -0.04 10.13
N ILE A 68 -11.63 1.28 9.97
CA ILE A 68 -11.18 1.97 8.75
C ILE A 68 -9.73 1.62 8.35
N PHE A 69 -8.89 1.24 9.32
CA PHE A 69 -7.50 0.86 9.05
C PHE A 69 -7.36 -0.44 8.24
N LEU A 70 -8.40 -1.29 8.19
CA LEU A 70 -8.43 -2.47 7.33
C LEU A 70 -8.47 -2.13 5.84
N ALA A 71 -8.98 -0.94 5.47
CA ALA A 71 -8.96 -0.48 4.08
C ALA A 71 -7.53 -0.30 3.54
N PHE A 72 -6.58 0.04 4.42
CA PHE A 72 -5.19 0.34 4.05
C PHE A 72 -4.23 -0.82 4.36
N SER A 73 -4.65 -1.80 5.16
CA SER A 73 -3.88 -3.02 5.43
C SER A 73 -4.81 -4.25 5.46
N PRO A 74 -5.39 -4.63 4.31
CA PRO A 74 -6.39 -5.70 4.25
C PRO A 74 -5.76 -7.08 4.49
N PRO A 75 -6.09 -7.77 5.60
CA PRO A 75 -5.50 -9.08 5.95
C PRO A 75 -5.99 -10.24 5.08
N TRP A 76 -6.93 -10.01 4.18
CA TRP A 76 -7.50 -11.00 3.25
C TRP A 76 -6.90 -10.95 1.84
N LEU A 77 -6.00 -9.98 1.58
CA LEU A 77 -5.24 -9.88 0.34
C LEU A 77 -3.82 -10.44 0.53
N THR A 78 -3.33 -11.14 -0.50
CA THR A 78 -1.94 -11.57 -0.66
C THR A 78 -0.99 -10.37 -0.74
N ARG A 79 0.31 -10.60 -0.59
CA ARG A 79 1.31 -9.53 -0.71
C ARG A 79 1.30 -8.87 -2.09
N LEU A 80 1.06 -9.67 -3.13
CA LEU A 80 0.93 -9.18 -4.51
C LEU A 80 -0.33 -8.35 -4.70
N GLU A 81 -1.50 -8.83 -4.26
CA GLU A 81 -2.75 -8.06 -4.39
C GLU A 81 -2.65 -6.68 -3.70
N ARG A 82 -1.93 -6.60 -2.57
CA ARG A 82 -1.68 -5.33 -1.87
C ARG A 82 -0.90 -4.31 -2.69
N THR A 83 -0.12 -4.71 -3.69
CA THR A 83 0.57 -3.74 -4.55
C THR A 83 -0.35 -2.96 -5.46
N PHE A 84 -1.62 -3.37 -5.60
CA PHE A 84 -2.64 -2.70 -6.42
C PHE A 84 -3.67 -1.94 -5.59
N VAL A 85 -3.50 -1.92 -4.28
CA VAL A 85 -4.40 -1.20 -3.38
C VAL A 85 -4.06 0.30 -3.45
N TRP A 86 -4.91 1.04 -4.14
CA TRP A 86 -5.13 2.46 -3.92
C TRP A 86 -6.16 2.64 -2.78
N VAL A 87 -6.58 3.87 -2.45
CA VAL A 87 -7.51 4.24 -1.35
C VAL A 87 -8.64 3.21 -1.11
N GLY A 88 -8.38 2.18 -0.30
CA GLY A 88 -9.30 1.07 -0.03
C GLY A 88 -9.52 0.03 -1.15
N GLY A 89 -8.93 0.11 -2.34
CA GLY A 89 -9.21 -0.79 -3.49
C GLY A 89 -8.46 -0.40 -4.77
N PHE A 90 -8.83 -0.91 -5.94
CA PHE A 90 -8.10 -0.62 -7.20
C PHE A 90 -8.17 0.87 -7.62
N LYS A 91 -7.22 1.35 -8.41
CA LYS A 91 -7.24 2.70 -9.01
C LYS A 91 -8.10 2.69 -10.29
N PRO A 92 -9.22 3.44 -10.37
CA PRO A 92 -10.17 3.40 -11.49
C PRO A 92 -9.57 3.53 -12.90
N GLY A 93 -8.48 4.27 -13.04
CA GLY A 93 -7.73 4.48 -14.27
C GLY A 93 -7.25 3.19 -14.92
N LEU A 94 -7.04 2.13 -14.12
CA LEU A 94 -6.70 0.78 -14.58
C LEU A 94 -7.73 0.23 -15.57
N LEU A 95 -9.01 0.55 -15.41
CA LEU A 95 -10.09 0.02 -16.24
C LEU A 95 -9.93 0.43 -17.71
N PHE A 96 -9.43 1.64 -17.98
CA PHE A 96 -9.25 2.12 -19.37
C PHE A 96 -8.12 1.39 -20.07
N ARG A 97 -7.10 0.94 -19.33
CA ARG A 97 -6.07 0.05 -19.88
C ARG A 97 -6.68 -1.29 -20.27
N ILE A 98 -7.46 -1.89 -19.36
CA ILE A 98 -8.16 -3.16 -19.63
C ILE A 98 -9.07 -3.02 -20.84
N VAL A 99 -9.90 -1.96 -20.93
CA VAL A 99 -10.76 -1.72 -22.09
C VAL A 99 -9.95 -1.63 -23.38
N LYS A 100 -8.89 -0.80 -23.39
CA LYS A 100 -8.03 -0.61 -24.56
C LYS A 100 -7.41 -1.92 -25.05
N ASP A 101 -6.97 -2.77 -24.12
CA ASP A 101 -6.19 -3.96 -24.45
C ASP A 101 -7.07 -5.22 -24.64
N SER A 102 -8.32 -5.22 -24.18
CA SER A 102 -9.25 -6.36 -24.27
C SER A 102 -10.43 -6.19 -25.24
N VAL A 103 -10.76 -4.95 -25.63
CA VAL A 103 -11.85 -4.63 -26.55
C VAL A 103 -11.26 -4.08 -27.85
N ASP A 104 -11.07 -4.97 -28.81
CA ASP A 104 -10.41 -4.74 -30.10
C ASP A 104 -11.32 -4.10 -31.17
N ASP A 105 -12.61 -3.98 -30.88
CA ASP A 105 -13.67 -3.53 -31.80
C ASP A 105 -14.40 -2.27 -31.32
N LEU A 106 -13.69 -1.36 -30.63
CA LEU A 106 -14.24 -0.04 -30.28
C LEU A 106 -14.42 0.83 -31.54
N SER A 107 -15.59 1.47 -31.66
CA SER A 107 -15.78 2.52 -32.67
C SER A 107 -14.94 3.76 -32.35
N GLU A 108 -14.72 4.64 -33.35
CA GLU A 108 -14.03 5.92 -33.13
C GLU A 108 -14.72 6.76 -32.05
N GLU A 109 -16.06 6.80 -32.07
CA GLU A 109 -16.86 7.51 -31.06
C GLU A 109 -16.66 6.90 -29.66
N GLN A 110 -16.68 5.57 -29.54
CA GLN A 110 -16.44 4.89 -28.26
C GLN A 110 -15.02 5.17 -27.74
N SER A 111 -14.02 5.18 -28.62
CA SER A 111 -12.63 5.48 -28.27
C SER A 111 -12.44 6.92 -27.79
N GLU A 112 -13.08 7.90 -28.44
CA GLU A 112 -13.05 9.30 -28.02
C GLU A 112 -13.77 9.50 -26.67
N ARG A 113 -14.95 8.87 -26.50
CA ARG A 113 -15.69 8.88 -25.23
C ARG A 113 -14.89 8.22 -24.11
N ALA A 114 -14.23 7.10 -24.37
CA ALA A 114 -13.40 6.39 -23.40
C ALA A 114 -12.18 7.24 -23.00
N SER A 115 -11.54 7.90 -23.96
CA SER A 115 -10.43 8.83 -23.71
C SER A 115 -10.85 10.03 -22.86
N THR A 116 -12.05 10.57 -23.12
CA THR A 116 -12.63 11.65 -22.32
C THR A 116 -12.93 11.20 -20.90
N LEU A 117 -13.58 10.04 -20.74
CA LEU A 117 -13.90 9.46 -19.44
C LEU A 117 -12.63 9.10 -18.64
N MET A 118 -11.59 8.60 -19.31
CA MET A 118 -10.28 8.35 -18.72
C MET A 118 -9.66 9.63 -18.16
N ARG A 119 -9.67 10.71 -18.94
CA ARG A 119 -9.14 12.02 -18.50
C ARG A 119 -9.90 12.57 -17.30
N GLN A 120 -11.24 12.48 -17.31
CA GLN A 120 -12.09 12.89 -16.19
C GLN A 120 -11.78 12.08 -14.94
N THR A 121 -11.73 10.74 -15.06
CA THR A 121 -11.40 9.84 -13.97
C THR A 121 -10.02 10.16 -13.38
N LYS A 122 -9.00 10.39 -14.22
CA LYS A 122 -7.66 10.78 -13.76
C LYS A 122 -7.61 12.12 -13.04
N VAL A 123 -8.51 13.06 -13.37
CA VAL A 123 -8.64 14.33 -12.62
C VAL A 123 -9.22 14.07 -11.23
N GLU A 124 -10.26 13.26 -11.12
CA GLU A 124 -10.88 12.91 -9.83
C GLU A 124 -9.92 12.08 -8.96
N GLU A 125 -9.18 11.14 -9.54
CA GLU A 125 -8.12 10.39 -8.84
C GLU A 125 -7.07 11.33 -8.25
N ARG A 126 -6.58 12.32 -9.01
CA ARG A 126 -5.61 13.30 -8.51
C ARG A 126 -6.18 14.14 -7.38
N ALA A 127 -7.44 14.56 -7.47
CA ALA A 127 -8.10 15.31 -6.39
C ALA A 127 -8.18 14.47 -5.11
N LEU A 128 -8.48 13.17 -5.24
CA LEU A 128 -8.52 12.20 -4.15
C LEU A 128 -7.13 11.90 -3.59
N ASP A 129 -6.10 11.80 -4.43
CA ASP A 129 -4.69 11.62 -4.01
C ASP A 129 -4.19 12.84 -3.20
N GLU A 130 -4.51 14.06 -3.66
CA GLU A 130 -4.17 15.29 -2.94
C GLU A 130 -4.92 15.41 -1.61
N GLU A 131 -6.16 14.93 -1.56
CA GLU A 131 -6.93 14.93 -0.31
C GLU A 131 -6.42 13.91 0.69
N MET A 132 -6.09 12.70 0.24
CA MET A 132 -5.46 11.69 1.10
C MET A 132 -4.15 12.23 1.67
N ALA A 133 -3.35 12.93 0.85
CA ALA A 133 -2.15 13.60 1.35
C ALA A 133 -2.47 14.65 2.42
N ARG A 134 -3.52 15.47 2.27
CA ARG A 134 -3.97 16.42 3.31
C ARG A 134 -4.41 15.72 4.61
N ILE A 135 -5.13 14.61 4.50
CA ILE A 135 -5.56 13.80 5.66
C ILE A 135 -4.33 13.24 6.38
N GLN A 136 -3.36 12.69 5.65
CA GLN A 136 -2.10 12.19 6.24
C GLN A 136 -1.27 13.32 6.86
N GLU A 137 -1.17 14.48 6.19
CA GLU A 137 -0.49 15.68 6.69
C GLU A 137 -1.18 16.26 7.94
N SER A 138 -2.47 16.02 8.16
CA SER A 138 -3.19 16.51 9.35
C SER A 138 -2.64 15.97 10.67
N LEU A 139 -1.94 14.81 10.63
CA LEU A 139 -1.20 14.28 11.79
C LEU A 139 -0.13 15.25 12.31
N ALA A 140 0.49 16.00 11.41
CA ALA A 140 1.52 16.98 11.74
C ALA A 140 0.93 18.36 12.06
N ALA A 141 -0.40 18.54 12.05
CA ALA A 141 -1.05 19.78 12.44
C ALA A 141 -1.30 19.83 13.98
N PRO A 142 -1.35 21.02 14.61
CA PRO A 142 -1.80 21.18 15.99
C PRO A 142 -3.34 21.00 16.02
N PRO A 143 -3.89 19.84 16.42
CA PRO A 143 -3.71 19.27 17.77
C PRO A 143 -2.92 17.96 17.85
N LEU A 144 -2.85 17.18 16.77
CA LEU A 144 -2.17 15.86 16.78
C LEU A 144 -0.67 15.99 17.04
N LEU A 145 -0.02 17.00 16.47
CA LEU A 145 1.39 17.26 16.73
C LEU A 145 1.65 17.64 18.20
N LYS A 146 0.67 18.28 18.87
CA LYS A 146 0.79 18.59 20.31
C LYS A 146 0.65 17.32 21.16
N LEU A 147 -0.28 16.43 20.80
CA LEU A 147 -0.41 15.12 21.45
C LEU A 147 0.85 14.27 21.26
N ALA A 148 1.47 14.33 20.07
CA ALA A 148 2.73 13.66 19.79
C ALA A 148 3.89 14.11 20.69
N ARG A 149 3.91 15.37 21.17
CA ARG A 149 4.95 15.90 22.08
C ARG A 149 4.94 15.25 23.47
N HIS A 150 3.91 14.47 23.82
CA HIS A 150 3.73 13.89 25.14
C HIS A 150 4.07 12.38 25.23
N VAL A 151 4.99 11.89 24.40
CA VAL A 151 5.48 10.50 24.45
C VAL A 151 5.82 10.11 25.91
N GLY A 152 5.21 9.02 26.41
CA GLY A 152 5.50 8.46 27.74
C GLY A 152 4.78 9.09 28.95
N ARG A 153 3.98 10.17 28.81
CA ARG A 153 3.18 10.75 29.92
C ARG A 153 1.68 10.58 29.69
N LEU A 154 1.13 9.45 30.12
CA LEU A 154 -0.32 9.29 30.32
C LEU A 154 -0.74 10.13 31.52
N VAL A 155 -1.21 11.36 31.27
CA VAL A 155 -1.91 12.16 32.29
C VAL A 155 -3.40 11.90 32.11
N ASN A 156 -4.07 11.43 33.17
CA ASN A 156 -5.53 11.25 33.20
C ASN A 156 -6.22 12.55 32.72
N GLY A 157 -7.01 12.44 31.65
CA GLY A 157 -7.66 13.56 30.95
C GLY A 157 -7.24 13.75 29.49
N LYS A 158 -5.98 13.44 29.12
CA LYS A 158 -5.48 13.57 27.73
C LYS A 158 -5.96 12.46 26.78
N ALA A 159 -6.42 11.34 27.32
CA ALA A 159 -6.92 10.22 26.52
C ALA A 159 -8.24 10.53 25.79
N VAL A 160 -9.10 11.36 26.39
CA VAL A 160 -10.39 11.76 25.78
C VAL A 160 -10.16 12.72 24.61
N GLU A 161 -9.31 13.74 24.80
CA GLU A 161 -8.90 14.68 23.74
C GLU A 161 -8.22 13.93 22.58
N GLU A 162 -7.37 12.97 22.89
CA GLU A 162 -6.72 12.14 21.88
C GLU A 162 -7.71 11.33 21.04
N GLU A 163 -8.68 10.65 21.66
CA GLU A 163 -9.64 9.86 20.90
C GLU A 163 -10.61 10.73 20.10
N GLU A 164 -10.93 11.94 20.55
CA GLU A 164 -11.72 12.90 19.77
C GLU A 164 -10.96 13.35 18.49
N VAL A 165 -9.70 13.73 18.65
CA VAL A 165 -8.87 14.20 17.53
C VAL A 165 -8.57 13.07 16.55
N LEU A 166 -8.25 11.87 17.05
CA LEU A 166 -8.06 10.68 16.21
C LEU A 166 -9.39 10.17 15.62
N GLY A 167 -10.51 10.41 16.28
CA GLY A 167 -11.85 10.17 15.76
C GLY A 167 -12.15 11.02 14.52
N SER A 168 -11.71 12.28 14.52
CA SER A 168 -11.82 13.15 13.34
C SER A 168 -10.97 12.66 12.17
N LEU A 169 -9.76 12.15 12.44
CA LEU A 169 -8.91 11.52 11.43
C LEU A 169 -9.56 10.27 10.84
N LYS A 170 -10.11 9.38 11.68
CA LYS A 170 -10.84 8.18 11.25
C LYS A 170 -12.03 8.54 10.35
N LYS A 171 -12.82 9.57 10.70
CA LYS A 171 -13.93 10.07 9.88
C LYS A 171 -13.45 10.60 8.53
N GLY A 172 -12.35 11.35 8.51
CA GLY A 172 -11.71 11.81 7.28
C GLY A 172 -11.30 10.66 6.37
N MET A 173 -10.67 9.62 6.93
CA MET A 173 -10.29 8.40 6.20
C MET A 173 -11.51 7.62 5.68
N GLN A 174 -12.60 7.53 6.46
CA GLN A 174 -13.82 6.87 6.02
C GLN A 174 -14.44 7.60 4.82
N ALA A 175 -14.62 8.93 4.93
CA ALA A 175 -15.13 9.73 3.82
C ALA A 175 -14.23 9.67 2.57
N MET A 176 -12.92 9.50 2.76
CA MET A 176 -11.95 9.30 1.68
C MET A 176 -12.15 7.97 0.96
N VAL A 177 -12.32 6.86 1.71
CA VAL A 177 -12.61 5.54 1.15
C VAL A 177 -13.98 5.50 0.46
N ASP A 178 -15.00 6.13 1.05
CA ASP A 178 -16.35 6.18 0.47
C ASP A 178 -16.37 6.89 -0.89
N ARG A 179 -15.67 8.04 -1.00
CA ARG A 179 -15.55 8.76 -2.28
C ARG A 179 -14.72 7.99 -3.32
N ALA A 180 -13.66 7.30 -2.90
CA ALA A 180 -12.91 6.43 -3.80
C ALA A 180 -13.77 5.26 -4.31
N ASN A 181 -14.61 4.66 -3.45
CA ASN A 181 -15.56 3.62 -3.85
C ASN A 181 -16.66 4.15 -4.79
N LEU A 182 -17.14 5.37 -4.55
CA LEU A 182 -18.08 6.03 -5.45
C LEU A 182 -17.46 6.26 -6.83
N LEU A 183 -16.21 6.73 -6.89
CA LEU A 183 -15.49 6.89 -8.16
C LEU A 183 -15.35 5.54 -8.88
N ARG A 184 -14.90 4.47 -8.19
CA ARG A 184 -14.83 3.12 -8.79
C ARG A 184 -16.16 2.69 -9.39
N THR A 185 -17.24 2.80 -8.62
CA THR A 185 -18.57 2.36 -9.04
C THR A 185 -19.07 3.19 -10.23
N SER A 186 -18.91 4.52 -10.17
CA SER A 186 -19.29 5.41 -11.27
C SER A 186 -18.48 5.13 -12.54
N THR A 187 -17.17 4.92 -12.43
CA THR A 187 -16.31 4.61 -13.57
C THR A 187 -16.69 3.27 -14.22
N VAL A 188 -16.93 2.22 -13.43
CA VAL A 188 -17.38 0.92 -13.96
C VAL A 188 -18.69 1.07 -14.72
N MET A 189 -19.69 1.75 -14.14
CA MET A 189 -20.99 1.94 -14.79
C MET A 189 -20.86 2.72 -16.10
N LYS A 190 -20.11 3.83 -16.11
CA LYS A 190 -19.89 4.63 -17.32
C LYS A 190 -19.11 3.86 -18.40
N VAL A 191 -18.20 2.97 -18.02
CA VAL A 191 -17.52 2.07 -18.97
C VAL A 191 -18.53 1.07 -19.56
N VAL A 192 -19.36 0.44 -18.73
CA VAL A 192 -20.35 -0.53 -19.21
C VAL A 192 -21.42 0.10 -20.11
N GLU A 193 -21.83 1.33 -19.82
CA GLU A 193 -22.76 2.13 -20.64
C GLU A 193 -22.15 2.59 -21.98
N LEU A 194 -20.82 2.71 -22.04
CA LEU A 194 -20.09 3.09 -23.25
C LEU A 194 -19.97 1.90 -24.22
N LEU A 195 -19.82 0.69 -23.68
CA LEU A 195 -19.63 -0.54 -24.43
C LEU A 195 -20.96 -1.17 -24.85
N ASN A 196 -20.98 -1.80 -26.02
CA ASN A 196 -22.08 -2.70 -26.36
C ASN A 196 -21.95 -4.01 -25.55
N PRO A 197 -22.97 -4.88 -25.50
CA PRO A 197 -22.89 -5.95 -24.53
C PRO A 197 -21.94 -7.10 -24.91
N VAL A 198 -21.57 -7.25 -26.18
CA VAL A 198 -20.45 -8.14 -26.57
C VAL A 198 -19.14 -7.59 -26.03
N GLN A 199 -18.91 -6.29 -26.17
CA GLN A 199 -17.74 -5.61 -25.62
C GLN A 199 -17.73 -5.64 -24.08
N ASN A 200 -18.89 -5.55 -23.42
CA ASN A 200 -18.99 -5.72 -21.96
C ASN A 200 -18.53 -7.10 -21.51
N VAL A 201 -18.91 -8.15 -22.22
CA VAL A 201 -18.42 -9.51 -21.94
C VAL A 201 -16.90 -9.58 -22.11
N LYS A 202 -16.33 -9.01 -23.18
CA LYS A 202 -14.86 -8.97 -23.37
C LYS A 202 -14.16 -8.25 -22.21
N PHE A 203 -14.66 -7.08 -21.83
CA PHE A 203 -14.14 -6.27 -20.74
C PHE A 203 -14.22 -6.98 -19.38
N LEU A 204 -15.41 -7.49 -19.01
CA LEU A 204 -15.61 -8.19 -17.74
C LEU A 204 -14.84 -9.50 -17.66
N THR A 205 -14.65 -10.21 -18.78
CA THR A 205 -13.76 -11.37 -18.88
C THR A 205 -12.34 -10.94 -18.48
N ALA A 206 -11.82 -9.88 -19.08
CA ALA A 206 -10.48 -9.38 -18.83
C ALA A 206 -10.26 -8.91 -17.38
N VAL A 207 -11.23 -8.17 -16.80
CA VAL A 207 -11.19 -7.76 -15.39
C VAL A 207 -11.13 -8.98 -14.47
N THR A 208 -12.00 -9.97 -14.73
CA THR A 208 -12.11 -11.17 -13.90
C THR A 208 -10.85 -12.04 -13.98
N GLN A 209 -10.32 -12.25 -15.19
CA GLN A 209 -9.07 -12.96 -15.41
C GLN A 209 -7.91 -12.29 -14.68
N LEU A 210 -7.77 -10.97 -14.81
CA LEU A 210 -6.71 -10.22 -14.14
C LEU A 210 -6.77 -10.37 -12.62
N GLN A 211 -7.96 -10.23 -12.02
CA GLN A 211 -8.14 -10.37 -10.58
C GLN A 211 -7.76 -11.77 -10.09
N LEU A 212 -8.27 -12.83 -10.75
CA LEU A 212 -7.99 -14.21 -10.37
C LEU A 212 -6.52 -14.56 -10.59
N ARG A 213 -5.87 -14.05 -11.66
CA ARG A 213 -4.46 -14.30 -11.93
C ARG A 213 -3.56 -13.64 -10.88
N ILE A 214 -3.78 -12.36 -10.58
CA ILE A 214 -3.04 -11.65 -9.52
C ILE A 214 -3.17 -12.39 -8.20
N ARG A 215 -4.37 -12.86 -7.86
CA ARG A 215 -4.58 -13.63 -6.64
C ARG A 215 -3.86 -14.98 -6.67
N SER A 216 -3.98 -15.73 -7.76
CA SER A 216 -3.32 -17.04 -7.93
C SER A 216 -1.81 -16.92 -7.78
N TRP A 217 -1.18 -15.96 -8.48
CA TRP A 217 0.25 -15.67 -8.32
C TRP A 217 0.61 -15.22 -6.92
N GLY A 218 -0.22 -14.39 -6.29
CA GLY A 218 -0.03 -13.96 -4.91
C GLY A 218 -0.02 -15.14 -3.94
N LEU A 219 -0.98 -16.07 -4.10
CA LEU A 219 -1.07 -17.28 -3.30
C LEU A 219 0.12 -18.20 -3.54
N GLN A 220 0.52 -18.42 -4.79
CA GLN A 220 1.72 -19.21 -5.12
C GLN A 220 2.96 -18.63 -4.46
N MET A 221 3.21 -17.33 -4.60
CA MET A 221 4.34 -16.65 -3.96
C MET A 221 4.30 -16.69 -2.42
N ASP A 222 3.10 -16.68 -1.83
CA ASP A 222 2.92 -16.79 -0.39
C ASP A 222 3.02 -18.27 0.10
N ALA A 223 2.65 -19.26 -0.74
CA ALA A 223 2.55 -20.70 -0.42
C ALA A 223 3.81 -21.52 -0.73
N GLU A 224 4.54 -21.22 -1.82
CA GLU A 224 5.90 -21.75 -2.12
C GLU A 224 6.90 -21.49 -0.98
N ARG A 225 6.45 -20.76 0.05
CA ARG A 225 7.18 -20.36 1.24
C ARG A 225 6.60 -20.91 2.55
N SER A 226 5.49 -21.66 2.51
CA SER A 226 4.87 -22.33 3.66
C SER A 226 5.08 -23.86 3.64
N GLU A 227 5.18 -24.49 2.47
CA GLU A 227 5.42 -25.95 2.36
C GLU A 227 6.87 -26.37 2.64
N SER A 228 7.85 -25.48 2.45
CA SER A 228 9.26 -25.75 2.78
C SER A 228 9.56 -25.79 4.28
N ASP A 229 8.64 -25.32 5.13
CA ASP A 229 8.79 -25.37 6.60
C ASP A 229 8.29 -26.72 7.18
N GLY A 230 7.53 -27.52 6.41
CA GLY A 230 6.92 -28.77 6.89
C GLY A 230 7.74 -30.04 6.64
N GLN A 231 8.71 -30.01 5.71
CA GLN A 231 9.46 -31.21 5.30
C GLN A 231 10.76 -31.45 6.08
N ASP A 232 11.30 -30.42 6.77
CA ASP A 232 12.50 -30.57 7.62
C ASP A 232 12.22 -31.10 9.04
N SER A 233 10.95 -31.29 9.41
CA SER A 233 10.58 -31.84 10.73
C SER A 233 10.40 -33.37 10.76
N ILE A 234 10.34 -34.05 9.61
CA ILE A 234 9.96 -35.48 9.54
C ILE A 234 11.14 -36.46 9.33
N PHE A 235 12.33 -36.02 8.93
CA PHE A 235 13.48 -36.92 8.78
C PHE A 235 14.59 -36.66 9.81
N GLY A 236 14.28 -37.00 11.06
CA GLY A 236 15.30 -37.44 12.00
C GLY A 236 15.94 -38.75 11.54
N HIS A 237 17.28 -38.78 11.55
CA HIS A 237 18.16 -39.94 11.41
C HIS A 237 18.27 -40.62 10.02
N ASN A 238 19.30 -40.25 9.23
CA ASN A 238 20.41 -41.18 8.92
C ASN A 238 21.54 -40.54 8.09
N ARG A 239 22.70 -41.19 8.19
CA ARG A 239 24.06 -40.80 7.76
C ARG A 239 24.26 -40.60 6.24
N LEU A 240 25.20 -39.68 5.94
CA LEU A 240 26.23 -39.68 4.88
C LEU A 240 25.82 -39.95 3.42
N ASN A 241 25.82 -38.90 2.57
CA ASN A 241 26.57 -38.89 1.28
C ASN A 241 26.61 -37.47 0.67
N PRO A 242 27.76 -36.92 0.23
CA PRO A 242 27.84 -35.64 -0.47
C PRO A 242 27.93 -35.88 -1.98
N ALA A 243 26.79 -36.06 -2.65
CA ALA A 243 26.71 -35.94 -4.10
C ALA A 243 25.26 -35.64 -4.50
N LEU A 244 25.11 -34.59 -5.33
CA LEU A 244 23.87 -34.16 -6.01
C LEU A 244 22.89 -33.34 -5.15
N ALA A 245 23.16 -32.04 -5.04
CA ALA A 245 22.13 -31.04 -4.75
C ALA A 245 22.35 -29.80 -5.64
N ARG A 246 21.83 -29.85 -6.87
CA ARG A 246 21.43 -28.65 -7.61
C ARG A 246 20.03 -28.30 -7.09
N ASN A 247 19.92 -27.45 -6.08
CA ASN A 247 18.62 -26.91 -5.63
C ASN A 247 18.79 -25.43 -5.28
N GLY A 248 18.33 -24.55 -6.18
CA GLY A 248 18.28 -23.09 -5.97
C GLY A 248 17.09 -22.62 -5.11
N THR A 249 16.11 -23.48 -4.88
CA THR A 249 14.82 -23.13 -4.27
C THR A 249 14.89 -23.12 -2.73
N THR A 250 15.65 -24.03 -2.10
CA THR A 250 15.80 -24.14 -0.63
C THR A 250 16.57 -22.96 -0.01
N ALA A 251 17.47 -22.30 -0.76
CA ALA A 251 18.26 -21.18 -0.27
C ALA A 251 17.51 -19.83 -0.27
N LEU A 252 16.43 -19.68 -1.07
CA LEU A 252 15.65 -18.44 -1.14
C LEU A 252 14.58 -18.35 -0.04
N VAL A 253 14.04 -19.49 0.41
CA VAL A 253 12.93 -19.50 1.39
C VAL A 253 13.41 -19.23 2.82
N SER A 254 14.49 -19.88 3.27
CA SER A 254 15.11 -19.56 4.57
C SER A 254 15.52 -18.09 4.64
N LYS A 255 15.96 -17.50 3.53
CA LYS A 255 16.29 -16.06 3.46
C LYS A 255 15.08 -15.17 3.69
N THR A 256 13.88 -15.46 3.16
CA THR A 256 12.77 -14.48 3.21
C THR A 256 12.07 -14.42 4.58
N ASN A 257 11.85 -15.57 5.25
CA ASN A 257 11.32 -15.58 6.62
C ASN A 257 12.35 -15.05 7.62
N ASN A 258 13.63 -15.36 7.40
CA ASN A 258 14.73 -14.73 8.11
C ASN A 258 14.73 -13.21 7.88
N VAL A 259 14.49 -12.74 6.66
CA VAL A 259 14.44 -11.30 6.35
C VAL A 259 13.30 -10.63 7.10
N LYS A 260 12.08 -11.17 7.08
CA LYS A 260 10.99 -10.61 7.88
C LYS A 260 11.36 -10.54 9.38
N ALA A 261 11.92 -11.61 9.94
CA ALA A 261 12.30 -11.67 11.35
C ALA A 261 13.43 -10.68 11.68
N LEU A 262 14.49 -10.66 10.87
CA LEU A 262 15.62 -9.74 10.97
C LEU A 262 15.19 -8.29 10.83
N THR A 263 14.25 -7.97 9.92
CA THR A 263 13.71 -6.63 9.77
C THR A 263 12.92 -6.21 11.00
N ILE A 264 12.13 -7.10 11.60
CA ILE A 264 11.42 -6.81 12.85
C ILE A 264 12.41 -6.54 13.98
N GLU A 265 13.40 -7.41 14.15
CA GLU A 265 14.45 -7.28 15.17
C GLU A 265 15.30 -6.02 14.99
N PHE A 266 15.65 -5.69 13.74
CA PHE A 266 16.30 -4.44 13.38
C PHE A 266 15.41 -3.25 13.75
N LEU A 267 14.12 -3.27 13.38
CA LEU A 267 13.20 -2.17 13.63
C LEU A 267 13.01 -1.91 15.12
N GLU A 268 12.90 -2.96 15.93
CA GLU A 268 12.78 -2.85 17.39
C GLU A 268 14.02 -2.18 18.00
N ARG A 269 15.23 -2.60 17.59
CA ARG A 269 16.48 -1.96 18.01
C ARG A 269 16.60 -0.53 17.51
N TRP A 270 16.18 -0.28 16.27
CA TRP A 270 16.19 1.04 15.67
C TRP A 270 15.26 1.98 16.45
N LEU A 271 14.04 1.54 16.77
CA LEU A 271 13.08 2.31 17.57
C LEU A 271 13.59 2.58 18.99
N ALA A 272 14.21 1.61 19.66
CA ALA A 272 14.81 1.82 20.97
C ALA A 272 15.92 2.90 20.94
N ARG A 273 16.72 2.93 19.86
CA ARG A 273 17.73 3.99 19.65
C ARG A 273 17.09 5.33 19.29
N GLN A 274 15.98 5.31 18.55
CA GLN A 274 15.19 6.50 18.22
C GLN A 274 14.64 7.18 19.49
N GLU A 275 14.21 6.40 20.49
CA GLU A 275 13.82 6.92 21.82
C GLU A 275 15.00 7.60 22.53
N HIS A 276 16.19 7.00 22.49
CA HIS A 276 17.39 7.63 23.06
C HIS A 276 17.75 8.95 22.37
N TYR A 277 17.68 9.01 21.03
CA TYR A 277 17.89 10.25 20.30
C TYR A 277 16.83 11.30 20.63
N LEU A 278 15.58 10.91 20.91
CA LEU A 278 14.56 11.83 21.37
C LEU A 278 14.97 12.48 22.70
N ASP A 279 15.47 11.71 23.66
CA ASP A 279 15.93 12.23 24.94
C ASP A 279 17.11 13.22 24.76
N GLU A 280 18.07 12.89 23.89
CA GLU A 280 19.17 13.80 23.54
C GLU A 280 18.67 15.11 22.90
N LEU A 281 17.70 15.02 21.99
CA LEU A 281 17.10 16.18 21.31
C LEU A 281 16.28 17.07 22.25
N LEU A 282 15.64 16.48 23.27
CA LEU A 282 14.87 17.20 24.29
C LEU A 282 15.74 17.82 25.38
N THR A 283 16.99 17.39 25.52
CA THR A 283 17.90 17.88 26.55
C THR A 283 18.19 19.37 26.32
N PRO A 284 17.90 20.26 27.29
CA PRO A 284 18.21 21.68 27.16
C PRO A 284 19.72 21.88 27.09
N LYS A 285 20.27 22.12 25.91
CA LYS A 285 21.67 22.55 25.78
C LYS A 285 21.75 24.03 26.17
N GLN A 286 22.06 24.32 27.44
CA GLN A 286 22.23 25.70 27.92
C GLN A 286 23.42 26.37 27.21
N ASN A 287 23.24 27.63 26.80
CA ASN A 287 24.17 28.42 25.98
C ASN A 287 25.56 28.62 26.60
N SER A 288 26.62 28.50 25.80
CA SER A 288 27.52 29.59 25.35
C SER A 288 28.83 29.02 24.77
N HIS A 289 29.31 29.56 23.65
CA HIS A 289 30.50 29.19 22.83
C HIS A 289 30.23 28.32 21.59
N GLU A 290 31.12 28.46 20.58
CA GLU A 290 31.16 27.71 19.31
C GLU A 290 31.05 26.19 19.51
N SER A 291 31.52 25.67 20.65
CA SER A 291 31.38 24.26 21.06
C SER A 291 29.92 23.79 21.15
N GLY A 292 28.98 24.65 21.56
CA GLY A 292 27.56 24.27 21.62
C GLY A 292 26.92 24.08 20.23
N GLN A 293 27.43 24.80 19.23
CA GLN A 293 26.99 24.65 17.85
C GLN A 293 27.55 23.38 17.22
N GLU A 294 28.82 23.07 17.49
CA GLU A 294 29.44 21.81 17.08
C GLU A 294 28.72 20.60 17.70
N ASP A 295 28.39 20.66 18.99
CA ASP A 295 27.63 19.61 19.68
C ASP A 295 26.21 19.42 19.10
N LEU A 296 25.58 20.50 18.63
CA LEU A 296 24.29 20.42 17.94
C LEU A 296 24.44 19.78 16.56
N ASN A 297 25.46 20.18 15.80
CA ASN A 297 25.73 19.63 14.49
C ASN A 297 26.10 18.14 14.55
N ASP A 298 26.87 17.72 15.55
CA ASP A 298 27.16 16.30 15.80
C ASP A 298 25.86 15.51 16.06
N LEU A 299 25.02 15.99 16.99
CA LEU A 299 23.73 15.36 17.29
C LEU A 299 22.84 15.26 16.04
N ILE A 300 22.72 16.35 15.28
CA ILE A 300 21.95 16.37 14.02
C ILE A 300 22.51 15.33 13.04
N THR A 301 23.83 15.25 12.90
CA THR A 301 24.50 14.30 12.00
C THR A 301 24.25 12.85 12.42
N ARG A 302 24.31 12.55 13.72
CA ARG A 302 23.99 11.22 14.27
C ARG A 302 22.52 10.83 14.03
N VAL A 303 21.59 11.74 14.29
CA VAL A 303 20.14 11.52 14.05
C VAL A 303 19.86 11.29 12.56
N LEU A 304 20.46 12.08 11.67
CA LEU A 304 20.30 11.89 10.22
C LEU A 304 20.90 10.58 9.73
N SER A 305 22.06 10.19 10.26
CA SER A 305 22.67 8.89 9.96
C SER A 305 21.79 7.74 10.42
N HIS A 306 21.11 7.89 11.56
CA HIS A 306 20.15 6.91 12.06
C HIS A 306 18.92 6.76 11.16
N TYR A 307 18.35 7.86 10.65
CA TYR A 307 17.28 7.82 9.65
C TYR A 307 17.72 7.22 8.32
N ARG A 308 18.95 7.53 7.88
CA ARG A 308 19.52 6.94 6.66
C ARG A 308 19.65 5.42 6.78
N GLN A 309 20.16 4.94 7.92
CA GLN A 309 20.29 3.51 8.20
C GLN A 309 18.95 2.75 8.04
N TYR A 310 17.83 3.35 8.44
CA TYR A 310 16.51 2.75 8.27
C TYR A 310 16.14 2.55 6.79
N TYR A 311 16.43 3.52 5.93
CA TYR A 311 16.14 3.42 4.50
C TYR A 311 17.11 2.53 3.74
N ASP A 312 18.37 2.47 4.19
CA ASP A 312 19.35 1.51 3.67
C ASP A 312 18.86 0.07 3.95
N GLU A 313 18.41 -0.21 5.17
CA GLU A 313 17.85 -1.53 5.54
C GLU A 313 16.57 -1.84 4.73
N LYS A 314 15.66 -0.87 4.57
CA LYS A 314 14.47 -1.06 3.74
C LYS A 314 14.81 -1.39 2.29
N SER A 315 15.84 -0.75 1.71
CA SER A 315 16.26 -1.09 0.35
C SER A 315 16.75 -2.54 0.25
N LEU A 316 17.43 -3.07 1.27
CA LEU A 316 17.83 -4.49 1.32
C LEU A 316 16.61 -5.42 1.34
N VAL A 317 15.59 -5.10 2.15
CA VAL A 317 14.32 -5.86 2.21
C VAL A 317 13.63 -5.86 0.85
N ALA A 318 13.56 -4.69 0.20
CA ALA A 318 12.95 -4.52 -1.10
C ALA A 318 13.67 -5.37 -2.18
N GLN A 319 15.01 -5.32 -2.22
CA GLN A 319 15.83 -6.09 -3.16
C GLN A 319 15.56 -7.60 -3.07
N GLN A 320 15.34 -8.11 -1.87
CA GLN A 320 15.00 -9.52 -1.67
C GLN A 320 13.54 -9.79 -2.05
N ASN A 321 12.61 -9.02 -1.48
CA ASN A 321 11.18 -9.14 -1.75
C ASN A 321 10.43 -7.79 -1.61
N ILE A 322 10.34 -7.08 -2.73
CA ILE A 322 9.63 -5.81 -2.87
C ILE A 322 8.17 -5.85 -2.37
N PHE A 323 7.49 -6.98 -2.44
CA PHE A 323 6.09 -7.10 -2.00
C PHE A 323 5.94 -7.01 -0.46
N LEU A 324 7.04 -7.15 0.29
CA LEU A 324 7.06 -6.87 1.74
C LEU A 324 6.85 -5.38 2.04
N ASP A 325 7.32 -4.47 1.18
CA ASP A 325 7.16 -3.02 1.38
C ASP A 325 5.72 -2.53 1.16
N PHE A 326 4.88 -3.34 0.51
CA PHE A 326 3.45 -3.07 0.33
C PHE A 326 2.56 -3.82 1.33
N SER A 327 3.09 -4.87 1.96
CA SER A 327 2.39 -5.59 3.03
C SER A 327 2.78 -5.14 4.43
N THR A 328 3.96 -4.52 4.57
CA THR A 328 4.54 -3.91 5.77
C THR A 328 4.24 -4.66 7.07
N PRO A 329 4.64 -5.94 7.19
CA PRO A 329 4.24 -6.79 8.31
C PRO A 329 4.79 -6.34 9.67
N TRP A 330 5.77 -5.44 9.68
CA TRP A 330 6.36 -4.84 10.89
C TRP A 330 5.60 -3.60 11.38
N LEU A 331 4.71 -3.02 10.57
CA LEU A 331 3.88 -1.87 10.93
C LEU A 331 2.53 -2.31 11.51
N THR A 332 2.00 -1.51 12.43
CA THR A 332 0.61 -1.66 12.88
C THR A 332 -0.36 -1.23 11.78
N ARG A 333 -1.63 -1.65 11.87
CA ARG A 333 -2.65 -1.23 10.87
C ARG A 333 -2.84 0.29 10.82
N PHE A 334 -2.67 0.95 11.97
CA PHE A 334 -2.72 2.41 12.08
C PHE A 334 -1.55 3.06 11.36
N GLU A 335 -0.32 2.55 11.53
CA GLU A 335 0.85 3.08 10.81
C GLU A 335 0.70 2.93 9.28
N CYS A 336 0.12 1.82 8.81
CA CYS A 336 -0.11 1.58 7.39
C CYS A 336 -0.96 2.67 6.71
N THR A 337 -1.79 3.42 7.44
CA THR A 337 -2.59 4.50 6.82
C THR A 337 -1.79 5.70 6.38
N PHE A 338 -0.54 5.81 6.82
CA PHE A 338 0.37 6.91 6.50
C PHE A 338 1.51 6.48 5.58
N VAL A 339 1.45 5.24 5.08
CA VAL A 339 2.40 4.73 4.09
C VAL A 339 1.99 5.20 2.70
N TRP A 340 2.97 5.73 1.97
CA TRP A 340 2.97 6.12 0.58
C TRP A 340 4.22 5.50 -0.03
N VAL A 341 4.12 4.58 -0.99
CA VAL A 341 5.30 3.97 -1.67
C VAL A 341 6.36 3.45 -0.69
N GLY A 342 5.96 2.54 0.21
CA GLY A 342 6.86 1.88 1.18
C GLY A 342 7.32 2.74 2.36
N GLY A 343 6.93 4.02 2.49
CA GLY A 343 7.32 4.89 3.63
C GLY A 343 6.42 6.11 3.78
N PHE A 344 6.83 7.15 4.53
CA PHE A 344 6.01 8.37 4.64
C PHE A 344 6.03 9.20 3.35
N LYS A 345 5.01 10.02 3.10
CA LYS A 345 5.01 10.97 1.97
C LYS A 345 5.92 12.18 2.29
N PRO A 346 6.99 12.47 1.53
CA PRO A 346 7.95 13.54 1.82
C PRO A 346 7.36 14.91 2.14
N GLY A 347 6.20 15.24 1.55
CA GLY A 347 5.40 16.44 1.77
C GLY A 347 5.07 16.68 3.26
N LEU A 348 4.95 15.61 4.04
CA LEU A 348 4.71 15.66 5.49
C LEU A 348 5.80 16.46 6.23
N LEU A 349 7.06 16.41 5.78
CA LEU A 349 8.16 17.11 6.44
C LEU A 349 7.93 18.63 6.45
N PHE A 350 7.40 19.21 5.37
CA PHE A 350 7.11 20.64 5.31
C PHE A 350 5.99 21.04 6.26
N ARG A 351 5.03 20.14 6.48
CA ARG A 351 3.98 20.34 7.49
C ARG A 351 4.57 20.37 8.88
N ILE A 352 5.46 19.43 9.19
CA ILE A 352 6.17 19.39 10.48
C ILE A 352 7.00 20.66 10.68
N VAL A 353 7.78 21.09 9.67
CA VAL A 353 8.55 22.35 9.73
C VAL A 353 7.65 23.53 10.07
N LYS A 354 6.55 23.70 9.33
CA LYS A 354 5.59 24.79 9.53
C LYS A 354 5.02 24.82 10.96
N ASP A 355 4.68 23.66 11.49
CA ASP A 355 3.95 23.53 12.76
C ASP A 355 4.87 23.29 13.98
N SER A 356 6.19 23.18 13.79
CA SER A 356 7.20 23.00 14.87
C SER A 356 8.31 24.05 14.91
N VAL A 357 8.62 24.72 13.80
CA VAL A 357 9.68 25.73 13.71
C VAL A 357 9.04 27.11 13.48
N HIS A 358 8.82 27.85 14.55
CA HIS A 358 8.09 29.12 14.52
C HIS A 358 8.97 30.36 14.29
N ASP A 359 10.28 30.17 14.18
CA ASP A 359 11.32 31.19 14.08
C ASP A 359 12.05 31.16 12.72
N LEU A 360 11.35 30.81 11.64
CA LEU A 360 11.88 30.86 10.28
C LEU A 360 11.96 32.30 9.76
N SER A 361 13.08 32.68 9.14
CA SER A 361 13.18 33.94 8.41
C SER A 361 12.32 33.93 7.14
N GLU A 362 12.05 35.10 6.56
CA GLU A 362 11.34 35.21 5.29
C GLU A 362 12.06 34.46 4.16
N GLU A 363 13.39 34.57 4.09
CA GLU A 363 14.20 33.83 3.11
C GLU A 363 14.09 32.31 3.30
N GLN A 364 14.16 31.84 4.54
CA GLN A 364 13.99 30.41 4.86
C GLN A 364 12.59 29.94 4.44
N ASN A 365 11.54 30.71 4.74
CA ASN A 365 10.17 30.39 4.34
C ASN A 365 10.01 30.28 2.82
N GLU A 366 10.61 31.19 2.05
CA GLU A 366 10.55 31.14 0.59
C GLU A 366 11.28 29.91 0.05
N ARG A 367 12.47 29.59 0.59
CA ARG A 367 13.27 28.42 0.18
C ARG A 367 12.57 27.11 0.53
N VAL A 368 11.99 27.00 1.73
CA VAL A 368 11.18 25.85 2.16
C VAL A 368 9.96 25.70 1.25
N SER A 369 9.27 26.79 0.91
CA SER A 369 8.11 26.77 0.00
C SER A 369 8.48 26.34 -1.42
N ARG A 370 9.67 26.73 -1.90
CA ARG A 370 10.22 26.29 -3.19
C ARG A 370 10.53 24.79 -3.17
N LEU A 371 11.21 24.30 -2.14
CA LEU A 371 11.53 22.89 -1.97
C LEU A 371 10.26 22.02 -1.83
N MET A 372 9.24 22.51 -1.12
CA MET A 372 7.93 21.86 -1.03
C MET A 372 7.29 21.67 -2.40
N ARG A 373 7.28 22.71 -3.24
CA ARG A 373 6.71 22.61 -4.60
C ARG A 373 7.47 21.61 -5.47
N GLN A 374 8.79 21.61 -5.40
CA GLN A 374 9.64 20.64 -6.13
C GLN A 374 9.34 19.20 -5.66
N THR A 375 9.31 18.99 -4.34
CA THR A 375 9.01 17.67 -3.77
C THR A 375 7.62 17.17 -4.20
N LYS A 376 6.60 18.03 -4.18
CA LYS A 376 5.24 17.66 -4.64
C LYS A 376 5.17 17.31 -6.12
N VAL A 377 6.05 17.87 -6.97
CA VAL A 377 6.14 17.47 -8.38
C VAL A 377 6.70 16.06 -8.50
N GLU A 378 7.78 15.75 -7.78
CA GLU A 378 8.39 14.41 -7.77
C GLU A 378 7.45 13.35 -7.18
N GLU A 379 6.71 13.69 -6.12
CA GLU A 379 5.67 12.82 -5.56
C GLU A 379 4.61 12.46 -6.60
N ARG A 380 4.10 13.44 -7.35
CA ARG A 380 3.14 13.18 -8.43
C ARG A 380 3.73 12.33 -9.55
N ALA A 381 4.99 12.56 -9.91
CA ALA A 381 5.67 11.74 -10.92
C ALA A 381 5.77 10.27 -10.49
N LEU A 382 6.06 10.01 -9.22
CA LEU A 382 6.09 8.66 -8.64
C LEU A 382 4.69 8.04 -8.54
N ASP A 383 3.67 8.80 -8.14
CA ASP A 383 2.27 8.36 -8.12
C ASP A 383 1.81 7.89 -9.53
N GLU A 384 2.16 8.64 -10.57
CA GLU A 384 1.88 8.27 -11.95
C GLU A 384 2.69 7.06 -12.44
N GLU A 385 3.91 6.86 -11.94
CA GLU A 385 4.76 5.74 -12.31
C GLU A 385 4.26 4.41 -11.73
N ILE A 386 3.82 4.41 -10.46
CA ILE A 386 3.14 3.24 -9.87
C ILE A 386 1.91 2.90 -10.68
N ALA A 387 1.09 3.89 -11.03
CA ALA A 387 -0.10 3.67 -11.84
C ALA A 387 0.28 3.04 -13.20
N ARG A 388 1.34 3.51 -13.86
CA ARG A 388 1.83 2.92 -15.13
C ARG A 388 2.31 1.48 -14.97
N ILE A 389 3.02 1.15 -13.89
CA ILE A 389 3.51 -0.22 -13.62
C ILE A 389 2.33 -1.15 -13.30
N GLN A 390 1.36 -0.69 -12.50
CA GLN A 390 0.14 -1.46 -12.24
C GLN A 390 -0.68 -1.67 -13.51
N GLU A 391 -0.82 -0.62 -14.34
CA GLU A 391 -1.48 -0.68 -15.65
C GLU A 391 -0.77 -1.62 -16.62
N SER A 392 0.55 -1.76 -16.58
CA SER A 392 1.27 -2.64 -17.52
C SER A 392 0.92 -4.13 -17.35
N LEU A 393 0.33 -4.52 -16.22
CA LEU A 393 -0.16 -5.88 -16.00
C LEU A 393 -1.56 -6.14 -16.57
N ALA A 394 -2.29 -5.08 -16.91
CA ALA A 394 -3.51 -5.19 -17.70
C ALA A 394 -3.24 -5.35 -19.21
N ALA A 395 -1.97 -5.43 -19.63
CA ALA A 395 -1.54 -5.47 -21.02
C ALA A 395 -1.67 -6.88 -21.67
N PRO A 396 -1.65 -6.97 -23.01
CA PRO A 396 -1.98 -8.19 -23.76
C PRO A 396 -1.28 -9.50 -23.37
N PRO A 397 0.00 -9.56 -22.95
CA PRO A 397 0.65 -10.84 -22.60
C PRO A 397 -0.14 -11.68 -21.59
N LEU A 398 -0.84 -11.05 -20.63
CA LEU A 398 -1.68 -11.78 -19.66
C LEU A 398 -3.09 -12.11 -20.18
N LEU A 399 -3.67 -11.22 -20.99
CA LEU A 399 -4.97 -11.45 -21.63
C LEU A 399 -4.88 -12.55 -22.71
N GLU A 400 -3.70 -12.70 -23.33
CA GLU A 400 -3.39 -13.73 -24.33
C GLU A 400 -2.99 -15.06 -23.68
N LEU A 401 -2.22 -15.08 -22.58
CA LEU A 401 -1.99 -16.28 -21.76
C LEU A 401 -3.30 -16.94 -21.33
N ALA A 402 -4.34 -16.13 -21.06
CA ALA A 402 -5.67 -16.64 -20.74
C ALA A 402 -6.44 -17.25 -21.95
N ARG A 403 -5.99 -17.05 -23.20
CA ARG A 403 -6.51 -17.76 -24.39
C ARG A 403 -5.98 -19.20 -24.52
N HIS A 404 -5.00 -19.57 -23.71
CA HIS A 404 -4.30 -20.85 -23.82
C HIS A 404 -5.05 -22.02 -23.16
N VAL A 405 -6.16 -21.74 -22.45
CA VAL A 405 -7.05 -22.75 -21.84
C VAL A 405 -7.78 -23.66 -22.87
N GLY A 406 -7.54 -23.49 -24.17
CA GLY A 406 -8.11 -24.35 -25.23
C GLY A 406 -7.16 -24.75 -26.36
N ARG A 407 -5.87 -24.44 -26.28
CA ARG A 407 -4.86 -24.83 -27.30
C ARG A 407 -3.76 -25.63 -26.63
N LEU A 408 -3.24 -26.65 -27.33
CA LEU A 408 -2.09 -27.46 -26.91
C LEU A 408 -0.80 -26.61 -26.84
N VAL A 409 -0.74 -25.68 -25.88
CA VAL A 409 0.48 -24.91 -25.60
C VAL A 409 1.17 -25.56 -24.42
N ASN A 410 2.49 -25.70 -24.53
CA ASN A 410 3.33 -26.26 -23.49
C ASN A 410 3.19 -25.43 -22.20
N GLU A 411 2.88 -26.09 -21.08
CA GLU A 411 2.75 -25.46 -19.75
C GLU A 411 4.05 -24.76 -19.31
N GLU A 412 5.21 -25.22 -19.79
CA GLU A 412 6.49 -24.57 -19.51
C GLU A 412 6.58 -23.17 -20.15
N THR A 413 6.17 -23.01 -21.41
CA THR A 413 6.16 -21.70 -22.08
C THR A 413 5.24 -20.69 -21.38
N VAL A 414 4.08 -21.14 -20.89
CA VAL A 414 3.18 -20.29 -20.12
C VAL A 414 3.85 -19.82 -18.82
N LYS A 415 4.50 -20.73 -18.08
CA LYS A 415 5.21 -20.37 -16.85
C LYS A 415 6.36 -19.38 -17.10
N GLU A 416 7.13 -19.55 -18.18
CA GLU A 416 8.22 -18.63 -18.52
C GLU A 416 7.72 -17.20 -18.79
N GLU A 417 6.63 -17.05 -19.56
CA GLU A 417 6.03 -15.73 -19.82
C GLU A 417 5.50 -15.08 -18.53
N GLU A 418 4.94 -15.86 -17.62
CA GLU A 418 4.46 -15.35 -16.33
C GLU A 418 5.59 -14.92 -15.41
N GLU A 419 6.68 -15.68 -15.36
CA GLU A 419 7.89 -15.30 -14.63
C GLU A 419 8.49 -14.01 -15.20
N GLU A 420 8.47 -13.81 -16.52
CA GLU A 420 8.93 -12.56 -17.15
C GLU A 420 8.06 -11.37 -16.74
N VAL A 421 6.73 -11.53 -16.77
CA VAL A 421 5.77 -10.50 -16.40
C VAL A 421 5.91 -10.13 -14.91
N LEU A 422 5.97 -11.12 -14.02
CA LEU A 422 6.19 -10.90 -12.59
C LEU A 422 7.59 -10.32 -12.32
N GLY A 423 8.60 -10.75 -13.06
CA GLY A 423 9.96 -10.21 -12.99
C GLY A 423 10.00 -8.73 -13.36
N SER A 424 9.26 -8.33 -14.40
CA SER A 424 9.13 -6.93 -14.83
C SER A 424 8.37 -6.09 -13.80
N LEU A 425 7.28 -6.61 -13.22
CA LEU A 425 6.57 -5.97 -12.11
C LEU A 425 7.49 -5.76 -10.91
N LYS A 426 8.23 -6.80 -10.50
CA LYS A 426 9.16 -6.75 -9.37
C LYS A 426 10.20 -5.65 -9.57
N LYS A 427 10.84 -5.61 -10.75
CA LYS A 427 11.84 -4.59 -11.11
C LYS A 427 11.25 -3.18 -11.12
N GLY A 428 10.08 -3.00 -11.73
CA GLY A 428 9.39 -1.70 -11.79
C GLY A 428 9.05 -1.18 -10.39
N MET A 429 8.44 -2.02 -9.56
CA MET A 429 8.09 -1.66 -8.18
C MET A 429 9.33 -1.35 -7.33
N GLN A 430 10.41 -2.11 -7.51
CA GLN A 430 11.68 -1.86 -6.83
C GLN A 430 12.24 -0.47 -7.19
N ALA A 431 12.31 -0.16 -8.48
CA ALA A 431 12.83 1.12 -8.95
C ALA A 431 12.05 2.31 -8.40
N VAL A 432 10.71 2.19 -8.32
CA VAL A 432 9.86 3.24 -7.76
C VAL A 432 10.05 3.39 -6.26
N VAL A 433 10.14 2.29 -5.51
CA VAL A 433 10.40 2.33 -4.06
C VAL A 433 11.78 2.94 -3.77
N ASP A 434 12.82 2.58 -4.52
CA ASP A 434 14.16 3.16 -4.36
C ASP A 434 14.16 4.66 -4.65
N ARG A 435 13.47 5.11 -5.71
CA ARG A 435 13.32 6.54 -6.01
C ARG A 435 12.51 7.28 -4.94
N ALA A 436 11.46 6.66 -4.38
CA ALA A 436 10.71 7.24 -3.28
C ALA A 436 11.55 7.35 -2.00
N ASN A 437 12.37 6.35 -1.69
CA ASN A 437 13.31 6.37 -0.57
C ASN A 437 14.39 7.45 -0.76
N LEU A 438 14.90 7.61 -1.98
CA LEU A 438 15.82 8.70 -2.32
C LEU A 438 15.15 10.08 -2.16
N LEU A 439 13.89 10.22 -2.59
CA LEU A 439 13.16 11.47 -2.40
C LEU A 439 12.98 11.80 -0.90
N ARG A 440 12.62 10.83 -0.05
CA ARG A 440 12.51 11.03 1.40
C ARG A 440 13.82 11.50 2.03
N THR A 441 14.90 10.78 1.75
CA THR A 441 16.22 11.08 2.32
C THR A 441 16.76 12.41 1.79
N SER A 442 16.64 12.68 0.49
CA SER A 442 17.06 13.95 -0.11
C SER A 442 16.24 15.13 0.43
N THR A 443 14.92 14.99 0.57
CA THR A 443 14.07 16.05 1.11
C THR A 443 14.38 16.32 2.57
N LEU A 444 14.60 15.28 3.39
CA LEU A 444 15.00 15.45 4.79
C LEU A 444 16.33 16.22 4.91
N MET A 445 17.35 15.83 4.15
CA MET A 445 18.65 16.50 4.15
C MET A 445 18.54 17.96 3.71
N LYS A 446 17.84 18.22 2.60
CA LYS A 446 17.63 19.58 2.10
C LYS A 446 16.85 20.45 3.09
N VAL A 447 15.86 19.91 3.80
CA VAL A 447 15.18 20.65 4.88
C VAL A 447 16.17 21.03 5.96
N VAL A 448 17.03 20.10 6.41
CA VAL A 448 18.03 20.39 7.45
C VAL A 448 19.02 21.47 7.02
N GLU A 449 19.47 21.44 5.77
CA GLU A 449 20.37 22.46 5.19
C GLU A 449 19.74 23.86 5.13
N LEU A 450 18.41 23.97 5.11
CA LEU A 450 17.70 25.26 5.12
C LEU A 450 17.54 25.84 6.53
N LEU A 451 17.71 25.04 7.57
CA LEU A 451 17.45 25.40 8.95
C LEU A 451 18.77 25.65 9.72
N SER A 452 18.71 26.52 10.73
CA SER A 452 19.80 26.64 11.70
C SER A 452 19.85 25.40 12.59
N PRO A 453 20.98 25.09 13.25
CA PRO A 453 21.07 23.93 14.14
C PRO A 453 20.01 23.90 15.25
N VAL A 454 19.65 25.05 15.81
CA VAL A 454 18.56 25.15 16.80
C VAL A 454 17.19 24.83 16.18
N GLN A 455 16.92 25.35 14.98
CA GLN A 455 15.69 25.02 14.24
C GLN A 455 15.65 23.54 13.85
N ASN A 456 16.80 22.95 13.49
CA ASN A 456 16.95 21.52 13.20
C ASN A 456 16.61 20.65 14.39
N VAL A 457 17.05 21.01 15.60
CA VAL A 457 16.64 20.29 16.81
C VAL A 457 15.12 20.32 16.98
N LYS A 458 14.46 21.49 16.84
CA LYS A 458 12.99 21.60 16.94
C LYS A 458 12.29 20.70 15.92
N PHE A 459 12.74 20.75 14.67
CA PHE A 459 12.21 19.96 13.57
C PHE A 459 12.40 18.46 13.79
N LEU A 460 13.62 18.00 14.05
CA LEU A 460 13.94 16.58 14.26
C LEU A 460 13.29 16.02 15.52
N THR A 461 13.13 16.84 16.58
CA THR A 461 12.34 16.48 17.76
C THR A 461 10.89 16.19 17.35
N ALA A 462 10.28 17.08 16.56
CA ALA A 462 8.90 16.91 16.12
C ALA A 462 8.72 15.70 15.19
N VAL A 463 9.65 15.45 14.26
CA VAL A 463 9.66 14.23 13.41
C VAL A 463 9.72 12.98 14.28
N THR A 464 10.66 12.94 15.23
CA THR A 464 10.89 11.79 16.11
C THR A 464 9.68 11.51 17.00
N GLN A 465 9.14 12.55 17.65
CA GLN A 465 7.93 12.46 18.47
C GLN A 465 6.74 11.94 17.68
N LEU A 466 6.53 12.47 16.48
CA LEU A 466 5.42 12.04 15.63
C LEU A 466 5.55 10.56 15.26
N GLN A 467 6.73 10.11 14.82
CA GLN A 467 6.95 8.71 14.45
C GLN A 467 6.71 7.75 15.63
N LEU A 468 7.29 8.03 16.80
CA LEU A 468 7.09 7.21 18.00
C LEU A 468 5.63 7.23 18.46
N ARG A 469 4.95 8.37 18.36
CA ARG A 469 3.53 8.47 18.75
C ARG A 469 2.62 7.68 17.81
N ILE A 470 2.82 7.75 16.49
CA ILE A 470 2.06 6.94 15.53
C ILE A 470 2.22 5.45 15.86
N ARG A 471 3.44 4.99 16.14
CA ARG A 471 3.68 3.60 16.56
C ARG A 471 2.93 3.25 17.84
N SER A 472 3.04 4.08 18.87
CA SER A 472 2.35 3.88 20.16
C SER A 472 0.83 3.81 20.00
N TRP A 473 0.24 4.73 19.23
CA TRP A 473 -1.18 4.75 18.89
C TRP A 473 -1.65 3.50 18.16
N GLY A 474 -0.81 2.96 17.29
CA GLY A 474 -1.08 1.71 16.59
C GLY A 474 -1.05 0.51 17.52
N LEU A 475 -0.01 0.39 18.35
CA LEU A 475 0.17 -0.73 19.26
C LEU A 475 -0.96 -0.81 20.29
N GLN A 476 -1.37 0.33 20.84
CA GLN A 476 -2.50 0.41 21.78
C GLN A 476 -3.79 -0.13 21.13
N ARG A 477 -4.10 0.29 19.90
CA ARG A 477 -5.29 -0.14 19.17
C ARG A 477 -5.26 -1.62 18.80
N ASP A 478 -4.08 -2.15 18.48
CA ASP A 478 -3.92 -3.58 18.19
C ASP A 478 -3.98 -4.44 19.48
N ALA A 479 -3.72 -3.87 20.66
CA ALA A 479 -3.91 -4.52 21.95
C ALA A 479 -5.38 -4.52 22.40
N GLU A 480 -6.07 -3.38 22.36
CA GLU A 480 -7.50 -3.23 22.71
C GLU A 480 -8.40 -4.21 21.92
N ARG A 481 -8.04 -4.49 20.67
CA ARG A 481 -8.73 -5.50 19.84
C ARG A 481 -8.56 -6.94 20.34
N ARG A 482 -7.36 -7.30 20.81
CA ARG A 482 -7.07 -8.65 21.32
C ARG A 482 -7.82 -8.89 22.63
N GLU A 483 -7.86 -7.88 23.49
CA GLU A 483 -8.62 -7.94 24.75
C GLU A 483 -10.14 -8.00 24.50
N SER A 484 -10.65 -7.17 23.58
CA SER A 484 -12.07 -7.22 23.19
C SER A 484 -12.46 -8.60 22.66
N SER A 485 -11.62 -9.21 21.81
CA SER A 485 -11.89 -10.55 21.24
C SER A 485 -11.84 -11.67 22.29
N SER A 486 -11.03 -11.50 23.35
CA SER A 486 -10.88 -12.48 24.44
C SER A 486 -12.06 -12.44 25.41
N ASN A 487 -12.53 -11.25 25.78
CA ASN A 487 -13.68 -11.07 26.69
C ASN A 487 -15.00 -11.64 26.13
N TRP A 488 -15.19 -11.65 24.80
CA TRP A 488 -16.33 -12.29 24.14
C TRP A 488 -16.21 -13.82 24.03
N SER A 489 -15.04 -14.40 24.31
CA SER A 489 -14.82 -15.85 24.26
C SER A 489 -14.98 -16.54 25.61
N GLU A 490 -15.00 -15.77 26.71
CA GLU A 490 -15.15 -16.23 28.09
C GLU A 490 -16.55 -15.98 28.70
N SER A 491 -17.43 -15.28 27.96
CA SER A 491 -18.87 -15.10 28.29
C SER A 491 -19.73 -15.97 27.40
#